data_AF-A0A964ZAG2-F1
#
_entry.id   AF-A0A964ZAG2-F1
#
_cell.length_a   1.000
_cell.length_b   1.000
_cell.length_c   1.000
_cell.angle_alpha   90.00
_cell.angle_beta   90.00
_cell.angle_gamma   90.00
#
_symmetry.space_group_name_H-M   'P 1'
#
loop_
_entity.id
_entity.type
_entity.pdbx_description
1 polymer ?
#
loop_
_entity_poly.entity_id
_entity_poly.type
_entity_poly.pdbx_seq_one_letter_code
_entity_poly.pdbx_strand_id
1 'polypeptide(L)'
;MSQGQRGRSDTDSLAGSPWRFEDGGPRRQSFVEGARLGLQAGESLRSTSRATMVATMVVVASDSDVFLLCHTGGDDAVSWVERIDPTTLDVLESSEKLAGGPAWPGGIGAHDNGDIYV
;
A
#
# COMPACT_ATOMS: atom_id res chain seq x y z
N MET A 1 31.96 -10.90 -13.16
CA MET A 1 30.59 -11.18 -13.63
C MET A 1 29.74 -10.00 -13.21
N SER A 2 29.20 -9.26 -14.17
CA SER A 2 28.66 -7.91 -14.02
C SER A 2 27.33 -7.92 -13.27
N GLN A 3 27.22 -7.14 -12.20
CA GLN A 3 25.93 -6.77 -11.61
C GLN A 3 25.24 -5.77 -12.56
N GLY A 4 24.02 -6.10 -12.99
CA GLY A 4 23.18 -5.18 -13.75
C GLY A 4 22.41 -4.28 -12.79
N GLN A 5 22.87 -3.03 -12.64
CA GLN A 5 22.05 -1.96 -12.06
C GLN A 5 20.83 -1.73 -12.97
N ARG A 6 19.63 -2.08 -12.50
CA ARG A 6 18.40 -1.50 -13.06
C ARG A 6 18.24 -0.12 -12.43
N GLY A 7 18.59 0.91 -13.17
CA GLY A 7 18.22 2.28 -12.82
C GLY A 7 16.70 2.43 -12.94
N ARG A 8 16.04 2.73 -11.81
CA ARG A 8 14.75 3.44 -11.84
C ARG A 8 15.10 4.90 -12.14
N SER A 9 14.45 5.46 -13.17
CA SER A 9 14.64 6.85 -13.61
C SER A 9 14.18 7.85 -12.55
N ASP A 10 14.96 8.93 -12.36
CA ASP A 10 14.84 10.01 -11.36
C ASP A 10 13.58 10.91 -11.47
N THR A 11 12.39 10.35 -11.72
CA THR A 11 11.14 11.13 -11.77
C THR A 11 10.02 10.65 -10.87
N ASP A 12 10.20 9.57 -10.10
CA ASP A 12 9.18 9.10 -9.15
C ASP A 12 9.61 9.46 -7.72
N SER A 13 9.62 10.76 -7.41
CA SER A 13 9.99 11.24 -6.08
C SER A 13 8.89 10.86 -5.07
N LEU A 14 9.22 10.02 -4.09
CA LEU A 14 8.37 9.63 -2.95
C LEU A 14 7.84 10.81 -2.12
N ALA A 15 8.36 12.03 -2.37
CA ALA A 15 8.01 13.27 -1.68
C ALA A 15 6.54 13.72 -1.85
N GLY A 16 5.82 13.17 -2.83
CA GLY A 16 4.42 13.49 -3.10
C GLY A 16 3.39 12.49 -2.52
N SER A 17 3.83 11.38 -1.95
CA SER A 17 2.89 10.32 -1.57
C SER A 17 2.10 10.67 -0.29
N PRO A 18 0.77 10.52 -0.31
CA PRO A 18 -0.06 10.93 0.82
C PRO A 18 0.11 10.03 2.05
N TRP A 19 0.28 8.72 1.90
CA TRP A 19 0.19 7.75 3.01
C TRP A 19 1.33 6.73 2.98
N ARG A 20 2.55 7.18 3.25
CA ARG A 20 3.73 6.28 3.27
C ARG A 20 3.78 5.34 4.46
N PHE A 21 3.02 5.62 5.52
CA PHE A 21 3.00 4.84 6.74
C PHE A 21 1.57 4.55 7.14
N GLU A 22 1.39 3.53 8.00
CA GLU A 22 0.14 3.19 8.68
C GLU A 22 -0.71 4.42 8.97
N ASP A 23 -2.01 4.32 8.63
CA ASP A 23 -3.03 5.33 8.85
C ASP A 23 -2.70 6.74 8.29
N GLY A 24 -1.81 6.84 7.29
CA GLY A 24 -1.36 8.14 6.78
C GLY A 24 -0.39 8.86 7.72
N GLY A 25 0.33 8.11 8.57
CA GLY A 25 1.38 8.62 9.44
C GLY A 25 0.92 8.94 10.87
N PRO A 26 1.74 9.66 11.67
CA PRO A 26 1.56 9.79 13.13
C PRO A 26 0.25 10.46 13.56
N ARG A 27 -0.44 11.14 12.64
CA ARG A 27 -1.75 11.77 12.90
C ARG A 27 -2.94 10.85 12.58
N ARG A 28 -2.70 9.67 12.01
CA ARG A 28 -3.71 8.66 11.65
C ARG A 28 -4.88 9.21 10.82
N GLN A 29 -4.59 10.13 9.89
CA GLN A 29 -5.64 10.87 9.19
C GLN A 29 -6.10 10.19 7.91
N SER A 30 -5.23 9.40 7.26
CA SER A 30 -5.44 8.92 5.88
C SER A 30 -6.11 9.99 5.01
N PHE A 31 -5.54 11.20 5.04
CA PHE A 31 -6.09 12.40 4.40
C PHE A 31 -5.12 12.91 3.33
N VAL A 32 -5.66 13.44 2.24
CA VAL A 32 -4.91 14.10 1.17
C VAL A 32 -5.43 15.52 1.04
N GLU A 33 -4.56 16.50 1.27
CA GLU A 33 -4.96 17.91 1.24
C GLU A 33 -5.45 18.32 -0.16
N GLY A 34 -6.61 18.97 -0.22
CA GLY A 34 -7.20 19.43 -1.48
C GLY A 34 -7.79 18.33 -2.37
N ALA A 35 -7.84 17.07 -1.88
CA ALA A 35 -8.48 15.98 -2.61
C ALA A 35 -9.97 16.26 -2.83
N ARG A 36 -10.39 16.11 -4.08
CA ARG A 36 -11.77 16.32 -4.53
C ARG A 36 -12.07 15.32 -5.64
N LEU A 37 -13.29 14.80 -5.65
CA LEU A 37 -13.74 13.92 -6.73
C LEU A 37 -13.91 14.69 -8.06
N GLY A 38 -14.14 16.01 -8.01
CA GLY A 38 -14.13 16.87 -9.19
C GLY A 38 -15.24 16.63 -10.22
N LEU A 39 -16.28 15.87 -9.87
CA LEU A 39 -17.38 15.50 -10.76
C LEU A 39 -18.09 16.71 -11.37
N GLN A 40 -18.34 16.63 -12.68
CA GLN A 40 -19.15 17.56 -13.45
C GLN A 40 -20.56 17.01 -13.69
N ALA A 41 -21.46 17.89 -14.16
CA ALA A 41 -22.82 17.49 -14.51
C ALA A 41 -22.82 16.40 -15.60
N GLY A 42 -23.48 15.28 -15.31
CA GLY A 42 -23.55 14.12 -16.21
C GLY A 42 -22.43 13.10 -16.04
N GLU A 43 -21.45 13.35 -15.17
CA GLU A 43 -20.41 12.37 -14.84
C GLU A 43 -20.87 11.39 -13.75
N SER A 44 -20.22 10.23 -13.69
CA SER A 44 -20.49 9.18 -12.69
C SER A 44 -19.20 8.62 -12.12
N LEU A 45 -19.26 8.17 -10.87
CA LEU A 45 -18.16 7.48 -10.21
C LEU A 45 -18.26 5.97 -10.41
N ARG A 46 -17.10 5.35 -10.53
CA ARG A 46 -16.94 3.90 -10.45
C ARG A 46 -16.08 3.58 -9.23
N SER A 47 -16.49 2.57 -8.47
CA SER A 47 -15.70 1.99 -7.40
C SER A 47 -15.30 0.58 -7.80
N THR A 48 -14.03 0.25 -7.64
CA THR A 48 -13.53 -1.12 -7.69
C THR A 48 -13.38 -1.61 -6.26
N SER A 49 -13.86 -2.83 -5.99
CA SER A 49 -13.72 -3.46 -4.67
C SER A 49 -13.31 -4.91 -4.88
N ARG A 50 -12.39 -5.38 -4.04
CA ARG A 50 -11.91 -6.75 -4.04
C ARG A 50 -11.92 -7.28 -2.62
N ALA A 51 -12.53 -8.44 -2.42
CA ALA A 51 -12.45 -9.15 -1.15
C ALA A 51 -11.07 -9.80 -1.01
N THR A 52 -10.48 -9.71 0.18
CA THR A 52 -9.26 -10.44 0.54
C THR A 52 -9.31 -10.85 2.01
N MET A 53 -8.40 -11.73 2.40
CA MET A 53 -8.24 -12.16 3.79
C MET A 53 -7.65 -11.01 4.61
N VAL A 54 -8.47 -10.48 5.53
CA VAL A 54 -8.21 -9.35 6.43
C VAL A 54 -7.24 -8.29 5.87
N ALA A 55 -7.76 -7.41 5.02
CA ALA A 55 -7.09 -6.20 4.56
C ALA A 55 -7.01 -5.18 5.70
N THR A 56 -5.82 -4.93 6.23
CA THR A 56 -5.67 -4.16 7.48
C THR A 56 -5.15 -2.76 7.27
N MET A 57 -4.16 -2.58 6.41
CA MET A 57 -3.56 -1.28 6.14
C MET A 57 -3.10 -1.16 4.70
N VAL A 58 -3.22 0.05 4.15
CA VAL A 58 -2.67 0.40 2.84
C VAL A 58 -1.62 1.49 3.01
N VAL A 59 -0.49 1.36 2.32
CA VAL A 59 0.47 2.45 2.15
C VAL A 59 0.65 2.73 0.67
N VAL A 60 0.80 4.01 0.36
CA VAL A 60 1.08 4.51 -0.98
C VAL A 60 2.54 4.95 -0.95
N ALA A 61 3.40 4.35 -1.74
CA ALA A 61 4.80 4.79 -1.89
C ALA A 61 4.91 5.81 -3.03
N SER A 62 4.22 5.56 -4.16
CA SER A 62 4.05 6.48 -5.29
C SER A 62 2.67 6.27 -5.94
N ASP A 63 2.37 7.00 -7.02
CA ASP A 63 1.09 6.89 -7.74
C ASP A 63 0.81 5.47 -8.27
N SER A 64 1.86 4.69 -8.55
CA SER A 64 1.75 3.30 -9.02
C SER A 64 2.11 2.24 -7.98
N ASP A 65 2.77 2.62 -6.89
CA ASP A 65 3.24 1.69 -5.87
C ASP A 65 2.33 1.76 -4.63
N VAL A 66 1.28 0.92 -4.64
CA VAL A 66 0.33 0.74 -3.53
C VAL A 66 0.53 -0.63 -2.91
N PHE A 67 0.69 -0.67 -1.59
CA PHE A 67 0.94 -1.89 -0.83
C PHE A 67 -0.15 -2.12 0.21
N LEU A 68 -0.64 -3.35 0.29
CA LEU A 68 -1.68 -3.79 1.19
C LEU A 68 -1.13 -4.83 2.17
N LEU A 69 -1.22 -4.54 3.47
CA LEU A 69 -0.93 -5.51 4.53
C LEU A 69 -2.17 -6.38 4.78
N CYS A 70 -2.00 -7.69 4.57
CA CYS A 70 -3.00 -8.72 4.76
C CYS A 70 -2.58 -9.67 5.88
N HIS A 71 -3.55 -10.31 6.54
CA HIS A 71 -3.27 -11.38 7.49
C HIS A 71 -4.44 -12.35 7.70
N THR A 72 -4.19 -13.48 8.35
CA THR A 72 -5.24 -14.33 8.92
C THR A 72 -5.61 -13.88 10.34
N GLY A 73 -6.78 -14.25 10.85
CA GLY A 73 -7.09 -14.07 12.27
C GLY A 73 -6.48 -15.17 13.17
N GLY A 74 -6.63 -15.01 14.49
CA GLY A 74 -6.25 -16.00 15.50
C GLY A 74 -4.90 -15.73 16.18
N ASP A 75 -4.56 -16.59 17.14
CA ASP A 75 -3.36 -16.43 17.98
C ASP A 75 -2.04 -16.62 17.22
N ASP A 76 -2.09 -17.43 16.15
CA ASP A 76 -0.96 -17.72 15.24
C ASP A 76 -1.21 -17.11 13.85
N ALA A 77 -1.55 -15.82 13.79
CA ALA A 77 -1.81 -15.18 12.51
C ALA A 77 -0.59 -15.22 11.60
N VAL A 78 -0.84 -15.37 10.31
CA VAL A 78 0.16 -15.22 9.24
C VAL A 78 -0.14 -13.93 8.50
N SER A 79 0.87 -13.08 8.32
CA SER A 79 0.77 -11.82 7.58
C SER A 79 1.56 -11.84 6.27
N TRP A 80 1.22 -10.95 5.35
CA TRP A 80 1.95 -10.73 4.10
C TRP A 80 1.59 -9.39 3.50
N VAL A 81 2.45 -8.89 2.61
CA VAL A 81 2.24 -7.65 1.87
C VAL A 81 1.96 -7.98 0.41
N GLU A 82 0.94 -7.34 -0.16
CA GLU A 82 0.65 -7.36 -1.59
C GLU A 82 0.94 -6.00 -2.20
N ARG A 83 1.70 -5.96 -3.30
CA ARG A 83 1.71 -4.79 -4.18
C ARG A 83 0.53 -4.93 -5.14
N ILE A 84 -0.35 -3.94 -5.18
CA ILE A 84 -1.60 -4.01 -5.94
C ILE A 84 -1.69 -2.91 -7.00
N ASP A 85 -2.40 -3.20 -8.09
CA ASP A 85 -2.80 -2.15 -9.03
C ASP A 85 -3.79 -1.19 -8.32
N PRO A 86 -3.57 0.13 -8.32
CA PRO A 86 -4.39 1.07 -7.58
C PRO A 86 -5.83 1.22 -8.12
N THR A 87 -6.10 0.75 -9.35
CA THR A 87 -7.41 0.89 -10.02
C THR A 87 -8.16 -0.43 -10.09
N THR A 88 -7.50 -1.51 -10.51
CA THR A 88 -8.12 -2.84 -10.64
C THR A 88 -8.09 -3.62 -9.32
N LEU A 89 -7.18 -3.26 -8.41
CA LEU A 89 -6.87 -3.97 -7.18
C LEU A 89 -6.29 -5.38 -7.41
N ASP A 90 -5.81 -5.68 -8.62
CA ASP A 90 -5.15 -6.95 -8.90
C ASP A 90 -3.82 -7.04 -8.14
N VAL A 91 -3.49 -8.24 -7.64
CA VAL A 91 -2.17 -8.48 -7.05
C VAL A 91 -1.13 -8.45 -8.15
N LEU A 92 -0.17 -7.54 -8.03
CA LEU A 92 0.98 -7.47 -8.91
C LEU A 92 2.11 -8.34 -8.36
N GLU A 93 2.36 -8.25 -7.05
CA GLU A 93 3.39 -9.02 -6.33
C GLU A 93 2.95 -9.32 -4.89
N SER A 94 3.55 -10.35 -4.29
CA SER A 94 3.32 -10.70 -2.88
C SER A 94 4.64 -11.01 -2.17
N SER A 95 4.76 -10.59 -0.92
CA SER A 95 5.87 -10.99 -0.06
C SER A 95 5.80 -12.47 0.30
N GLU A 96 6.88 -12.96 0.91
CA GLU A 96 6.79 -14.18 1.73
C GLU A 96 5.80 -14.00 2.89
N LYS A 97 5.42 -15.13 3.50
CA LYS A 97 4.56 -15.13 4.68
C LYS A 97 5.38 -14.80 5.91
N LEU A 98 4.87 -13.89 6.72
CA LEU A 98 5.49 -13.42 7.96
C LEU A 98 4.65 -13.86 9.16
N ALA A 99 5.27 -13.93 10.32
CA ALA A 99 4.52 -14.11 11.57
C ALA A 99 3.71 -12.85 11.85
N GLY A 100 2.39 -12.98 11.90
CA GLY A 100 1.46 -11.89 12.16
C GLY A 100 1.12 -11.69 13.64
N GLY A 101 1.60 -12.55 14.53
CA GLY A 101 1.29 -12.47 15.97
C GLY A 101 -0.18 -12.68 16.31
N PRO A 102 -0.60 -12.43 17.56
CA PRO A 102 -1.98 -12.66 17.99
C PRO A 102 -2.91 -11.61 17.40
N ALA A 103 -3.76 -12.04 16.46
CA ALA A 103 -4.84 -11.30 15.83
C ALA A 103 -4.49 -10.04 15.01
N TRP A 104 -3.30 -9.45 15.15
CA TRP A 104 -2.94 -8.19 14.50
C TRP A 104 -1.50 -8.19 13.97
N PRO A 105 -1.28 -7.95 12.66
CA PRO A 105 0.01 -8.14 11.99
C PRO A 105 1.05 -7.06 12.26
N GLY A 106 0.72 -6.01 13.01
CA GLY A 106 1.59 -4.86 13.24
C GLY A 106 1.25 -3.68 12.33
N GLY A 107 2.28 -2.88 12.00
CA GLY A 107 2.16 -1.71 11.14
C GLY A 107 2.82 -1.95 9.78
N ILE A 108 2.70 -0.99 8.87
CA ILE A 108 3.41 -1.02 7.58
C ILE A 108 3.94 0.37 7.22
N GLY A 109 5.10 0.44 6.58
CA GLY A 109 5.68 1.70 6.11
C GLY A 109 6.57 1.54 4.89
N ALA A 110 6.47 2.48 3.95
CA ALA A 110 7.36 2.64 2.81
C ALA A 110 8.44 3.68 3.13
N HIS A 111 9.69 3.24 3.14
CA HIS A 111 10.84 4.10 3.42
C HIS A 111 11.41 4.73 2.14
N ASP A 112 12.16 5.82 2.29
CA ASP A 112 12.71 6.59 1.18
C ASP A 112 13.71 5.82 0.32
N ASN A 113 14.26 4.72 0.84
CA ASN A 113 15.16 3.83 0.10
C ASN A 113 14.42 2.81 -0.78
N GLY A 114 13.08 2.79 -0.75
CA GLY A 114 12.24 1.86 -1.49
C GLY A 114 11.88 0.57 -0.74
N ASP A 115 12.36 0.39 0.50
CA ASP A 115 12.00 -0.78 1.31
C ASP A 115 10.62 -0.62 1.96
N ILE A 116 9.93 -1.75 2.13
CA ILE A 116 8.69 -1.86 2.89
C ILE A 116 8.98 -2.53 4.23
N TYR A 117 8.65 -1.84 5.31
CA TYR A 117 8.78 -2.32 6.68
C TYR A 117 7.41 -2.77 7.20
N VAL A 118 7.40 -3.92 7.86
CA VAL A 118 6.26 -4.57 8.52
C VAL A 118 6.70 -5.15 9.85
#